data_AF-A0A813GL46-F1
#
_entry.id   AF-A0A813GL46-F1
#
_cell.length_a   1.000
_cell.length_b   1.000
_cell.length_c   1.000
_cell.angle_alpha   90.00
_cell.angle_beta   90.00
_cell.angle_gamma   90.00
#
_symmetry.space_group_name_H-M   'P 1'
#
loop_
_entity.id
_entity.type
_entity.pdbx_description
1 polymer ?
#
loop_
_entity_poly.entity_id
_entity_poly.type
_entity_poly.pdbx_seq_one_letter_code
_entity_poly.pdbx_strand_id
1 'polypeptide(L)'
;MASKSWSGGSADQAASGCWQQEWCQWWQCGHCHGYTKSPGKKCNRCGIKKSWAQIVSDGAGQQHAPRWNNNGWHHHATPTQHKPSEAPQMRAEFAPPMAPQRATLGTQEHLATTIKSLEAAFAVVPQGDSFDSIRKEITDKISFVKRSVTQSKPVGAQLDSCRSAAQRAESRKANAEAAIAAAQKQWEEAEADHMRLVIELSQLESQVAPSQPTLPANSVETMVSALTNVLADMKSSAAVSPELIADAENHMALLLSGIQEIARMAQTTAAAQAAPGAATTGCPDALMESEDANAALAASALILTSTDPYDPQPRRTAIRAKIRSERRGFTAPCHQQFQHVRNRPTAV
;
A
#
# COMPACT_ATOMS: atom_id res chain seq x y z
N MET A 1 -22.32 -36.59 72.70
CA MET A 1 -23.46 -37.18 71.97
C MET A 1 -23.83 -36.27 70.82
N ALA A 2 -23.44 -36.64 69.60
CA ALA A 2 -24.04 -36.24 68.31
C ALA A 2 -23.14 -36.80 67.19
N SER A 3 -23.37 -38.05 66.84
CA SER A 3 -22.79 -38.69 65.66
C SER A 3 -23.56 -38.21 64.43
N LYS A 4 -22.88 -37.72 63.40
CA LYS A 4 -23.46 -37.59 62.06
C LYS A 4 -22.55 -38.20 61.01
N SER A 5 -23.18 -39.16 60.36
CA SER A 5 -22.77 -40.07 59.30
C SER A 5 -22.27 -39.37 58.04
N TRP A 6 -21.20 -39.92 57.47
CA TRP A 6 -20.86 -39.78 56.06
C TRP A 6 -21.76 -40.68 55.22
N SER A 7 -22.45 -40.09 54.24
CA SER A 7 -23.13 -40.78 53.15
C SER A 7 -22.45 -40.38 51.85
N GLY A 8 -21.79 -41.36 51.23
CA GLY A 8 -21.24 -41.25 49.88
C GLY A 8 -22.34 -41.10 48.84
N GLY A 9 -22.13 -40.20 47.90
CA GLY A 9 -22.93 -40.02 46.70
C GLY A 9 -22.00 -40.07 45.49
N SER A 10 -22.11 -41.18 44.74
CA SER A 10 -21.50 -41.37 43.42
C SER A 10 -22.25 -40.50 42.40
N ALA A 11 -21.54 -39.68 41.65
CA ALA A 11 -22.03 -39.04 40.44
C ALA A 11 -20.91 -39.06 39.38
N ASP A 12 -20.66 -40.26 38.86
CA ASP A 12 -20.10 -40.43 37.52
C ASP A 12 -21.21 -40.19 36.49
N GLN A 13 -20.81 -39.67 35.31
CA GLN A 13 -21.61 -39.36 34.12
C GLN A 13 -22.20 -37.94 34.01
N ALA A 14 -21.36 -37.00 33.56
CA ALA A 14 -21.64 -36.08 32.43
C ALA A 14 -20.53 -35.02 32.31
N ALA A 15 -19.39 -35.37 31.70
CA ALA A 15 -18.40 -34.38 31.27
C ALA A 15 -17.60 -34.87 30.05
N SER A 16 -18.33 -35.29 29.00
CA SER A 16 -17.79 -35.44 27.65
C SER A 16 -18.23 -34.22 26.84
N GLY A 17 -17.47 -33.13 26.94
CA GLY A 17 -17.72 -31.91 26.17
C GLY A 17 -16.65 -30.85 26.39
N CYS A 18 -15.97 -30.48 25.31
CA CYS A 18 -15.06 -29.34 25.18
C CYS A 18 -13.59 -29.52 25.65
N TRP A 19 -12.84 -30.38 24.95
CA TRP A 19 -11.41 -30.14 24.74
C TRP A 19 -11.26 -28.99 23.72
N GLN A 20 -11.50 -27.75 24.15
CA GLN A 20 -10.96 -26.60 23.43
C GLN A 20 -9.44 -26.64 23.62
N GLN A 21 -8.74 -27.13 22.60
CA GLN A 21 -7.33 -26.85 22.43
C GLN A 21 -7.16 -25.33 22.39
N GLU A 22 -6.83 -24.73 23.53
CA GLU A 22 -6.27 -23.38 23.55
C GLU A 22 -4.95 -23.45 22.76
N TRP A 23 -4.99 -22.99 21.52
CA TRP A 23 -3.80 -22.72 20.74
C TRP A 23 -2.97 -21.72 21.54
N CYS A 24 -1.97 -22.23 22.27
CA CYS A 24 -0.97 -21.42 22.92
C CYS A 24 -0.18 -20.70 21.82
N GLN A 25 -0.67 -19.54 21.37
CA GLN A 25 0.02 -18.70 20.41
C GLN A 25 1.31 -18.20 21.05
N TRP A 26 2.42 -18.85 20.69
CA TRP A 26 3.74 -18.31 20.95
C TRP A 26 3.91 -17.07 20.07
N TRP A 27 4.46 -16.00 20.64
CA TRP A 27 4.89 -14.84 19.87
C TRP A 27 6.34 -14.51 20.21
N GLN A 28 7.07 -14.07 19.19
CA GLN A 28 8.48 -13.68 19.30
C GLN A 28 8.58 -12.18 19.57
N CYS A 29 9.32 -11.80 20.61
CA CYS A 29 9.54 -10.39 20.91
C CYS A 29 10.51 -9.77 19.91
N GLY A 30 10.07 -8.77 19.14
CA GLY A 30 10.93 -8.06 18.17
C GLY A 30 12.13 -7.31 18.76
N HIS A 31 12.20 -7.13 20.08
CA HIS A 31 13.33 -6.46 20.73
C HIS A 31 14.43 -7.42 21.18
N CYS A 32 14.08 -8.59 21.71
CA CYS A 32 15.05 -9.52 22.31
C CYS A 32 15.03 -10.93 21.70
N HIS A 33 14.21 -11.14 20.67
CA HIS A 33 13.94 -12.41 20.01
C HIS A 33 13.51 -13.58 20.92
N GLY A 34 13.17 -13.30 22.19
CA GLY A 34 12.67 -14.30 23.12
C GLY A 34 11.25 -14.74 22.77
N TYR A 35 11.01 -16.06 22.83
CA TYR A 35 9.67 -16.65 22.72
C TYR A 35 8.96 -16.60 24.07
N THR A 36 7.74 -16.07 24.09
CA THR A 36 6.95 -15.98 25.32
C THR A 36 5.66 -16.79 25.21
N LYS A 37 5.48 -17.74 26.12
CA LYS A 37 4.26 -18.56 26.27
C LYS A 37 3.34 -17.89 27.30
N SER A 38 2.57 -16.89 26.90
CA SER A 38 1.57 -16.29 27.80
C SER A 38 0.66 -15.31 27.03
N PRO A 39 -0.64 -15.22 27.39
CA PRO A 39 -1.53 -14.12 27.00
C PRO A 39 -1.16 -12.79 27.67
N GLY A 40 0.02 -12.67 28.28
CA GLY A 40 0.52 -11.47 28.92
C GLY A 40 0.81 -10.34 27.94
N LYS A 41 0.45 -9.11 28.35
CA LYS A 41 0.68 -7.88 27.57
C LYS A 41 2.16 -7.49 27.46
N LYS A 42 3.13 -8.26 27.96
CA LYS A 42 4.57 -7.93 28.04
C LYS A 42 5.46 -9.15 27.75
N CYS A 43 6.63 -8.93 27.18
CA CYS A 43 7.66 -9.96 27.05
C CYS A 43 8.26 -10.29 28.44
N ASN A 44 8.38 -11.57 28.79
CA ASN A 44 8.95 -12.01 30.07
C ASN A 44 10.46 -11.75 30.17
N ARG A 45 11.15 -11.61 29.04
CA ARG A 45 12.61 -11.39 29.01
C ARG A 45 12.99 -9.91 29.12
N CYS A 46 12.31 -9.03 28.38
CA CYS A 46 12.66 -7.60 28.35
C CYS A 46 11.58 -6.66 28.94
N GLY A 47 10.42 -7.17 29.35
CA GLY A 47 9.33 -6.38 29.97
C GLY A 47 8.55 -5.45 29.02
N ILE A 48 8.92 -5.39 27.74
CA ILE A 48 8.28 -4.51 26.74
C ILE A 48 6.86 -4.99 26.43
N LYS A 49 5.91 -4.05 26.36
CA LYS A 49 4.50 -4.34 26.05
C LYS A 49 4.30 -4.74 24.59
N LYS A 50 3.31 -5.62 24.33
CA LYS A 50 2.98 -6.24 23.01
C LYS A 50 2.61 -5.25 21.88
N SER A 51 2.70 -3.93 22.08
CA SER A 51 2.40 -2.92 21.05
C SER A 51 3.45 -2.81 19.93
N TRP A 52 4.47 -3.68 19.93
CA TRP A 52 5.58 -3.70 18.98
C TRP A 52 5.77 -5.07 18.29
N ALA A 53 4.80 -5.97 18.39
CA ALA A 53 4.89 -7.25 17.71
C ALA A 53 4.59 -7.08 16.21
N GLN A 54 5.64 -7.10 15.39
CA GLN A 54 5.52 -7.55 14.00
C GLN A 54 4.97 -8.98 14.06
N ILE A 55 3.78 -9.19 13.50
CA ILE A 55 3.26 -10.55 13.30
C ILE A 55 4.18 -11.16 12.23
N VAL A 56 5.05 -12.06 12.65
CA VAL A 56 5.77 -12.94 11.73
C VAL A 56 4.73 -13.95 11.26
N SER A 57 4.19 -13.74 10.06
CA SER A 57 3.35 -14.72 9.40
C SER A 57 4.26 -15.82 8.87
N ASP A 58 4.23 -16.98 9.49
CA ASP A 58 4.83 -18.18 8.95
C ASP A 58 4.09 -18.57 7.65
N GLY A 59 4.80 -18.55 6.53
CA GLY A 59 4.62 -19.45 5.39
C GLY A 59 3.31 -19.41 4.57
N ALA A 60 3.47 -19.04 3.30
CA ALA A 60 2.67 -19.46 2.14
C ALA A 60 1.19 -19.01 2.07
N GLY A 61 1.00 -17.80 1.55
CA GLY A 61 -0.29 -17.37 1.01
C GLY A 61 -0.37 -15.86 0.92
N GLN A 62 -0.24 -15.31 -0.29
CA GLN A 62 -0.51 -13.90 -0.57
C GLN A 62 -1.95 -13.58 -0.14
N GLN A 63 -2.11 -12.86 0.96
CA GLN A 63 -3.32 -12.12 1.24
C GLN A 63 -2.95 -10.71 1.68
N HIS A 64 -3.60 -9.75 1.03
CA HIS A 64 -3.42 -8.33 1.19
C HIS A 64 -3.41 -7.92 2.66
N ALA A 65 -2.30 -7.30 3.09
CA ALA A 65 -2.27 -6.58 4.36
C ALA A 65 -3.41 -5.53 4.37
N PRO A 66 -4.14 -5.36 5.49
CA PRO A 66 -5.12 -4.29 5.60
C PRO A 66 -4.39 -2.95 5.45
N ARG A 67 -4.75 -2.24 4.38
CA ARG A 67 -4.32 -0.86 4.09
C ARG A 67 -4.85 0.02 5.22
N TRP A 68 -3.98 0.38 6.17
CA TRP A 68 -4.31 1.39 7.17
C TRP A 68 -4.53 2.72 6.45
N ASN A 69 -5.81 3.08 6.29
CA ASN A 69 -6.25 4.36 5.75
C ASN A 69 -5.87 5.45 6.75
N ASN A 70 -4.81 6.20 6.44
CA ASN A 70 -4.28 7.29 7.25
C ASN A 70 -4.92 8.64 6.84
N ASN A 71 -6.23 8.65 6.60
CA ASN A 71 -6.99 9.87 6.35
C ASN A 71 -7.41 10.47 7.69
N GLY A 72 -6.68 11.46 8.20
CA GLY A 72 -7.13 12.16 9.41
C GLY A 72 -6.21 13.17 10.08
N TRP A 73 -5.13 13.63 9.46
CA TRP A 73 -4.31 14.71 10.06
C TRP A 73 -3.91 15.75 9.01
N HIS A 74 -4.88 16.55 8.56
CA HIS A 74 -4.62 17.81 7.87
C HIS A 74 -5.15 18.97 8.71
N HIS A 75 -4.32 19.46 9.62
CA HIS A 75 -4.38 20.86 10.04
C HIS A 75 -3.09 21.54 9.58
N HIS A 76 -3.19 22.20 8.43
CA HIS A 76 -2.20 23.17 7.99
C HIS A 76 -2.38 24.44 8.83
N ALA A 77 -1.50 24.64 9.82
CA ALA A 77 -1.24 25.97 10.36
C ALA A 77 -0.11 26.57 9.52
N THR A 78 -0.43 27.61 8.76
CA THR A 78 0.52 28.48 8.08
C THR A 78 1.41 29.17 9.14
N PRO A 79 2.75 29.18 8.99
CA PRO A 79 3.60 29.98 9.86
C PRO A 79 3.54 31.44 9.40
N THR A 80 2.80 32.27 10.13
CA THR A 80 2.92 33.73 10.05
C THR A 80 4.29 34.13 10.58
N GLN A 81 5.15 34.64 9.71
CA GLN A 81 6.39 35.31 10.10
C GLN A 81 6.04 36.58 10.90
N HIS A 82 6.19 36.52 12.22
CA HIS A 82 6.18 37.71 13.06
C HIS A 82 7.54 38.39 12.98
N LYS A 83 7.52 39.62 12.43
CA LYS A 83 8.61 40.60 12.48
C LYS A 83 8.85 40.98 13.95
N PRO A 84 10.10 41.00 14.45
CA PRO A 84 10.37 41.41 15.83
C PRO A 84 10.10 42.91 15.97
N SER A 85 9.06 43.25 16.72
CA SER A 85 8.79 44.61 17.18
C SER A 85 9.61 44.85 18.44
N GLU A 86 10.54 45.79 18.39
CA GLU A 86 11.23 46.32 19.57
C GLU A 86 10.18 46.85 20.56
N ALA A 87 10.22 46.35 21.79
CA ALA A 87 9.38 46.81 22.89
C ALA A 87 10.21 47.71 23.82
N PRO A 88 9.65 48.85 24.26
CA PRO A 88 10.32 49.76 25.19
C PRO A 88 10.38 49.15 26.60
N GLN A 89 11.55 49.24 27.22
CA GLN A 89 11.80 48.87 28.61
C GLN A 89 11.01 49.78 29.56
N MET A 90 9.81 49.35 29.96
CA MET A 90 9.10 49.95 31.10
C MET A 90 9.32 49.07 32.33
N ARG A 91 10.08 49.64 33.27
CA ARG A 91 10.43 49.09 34.58
C ARG A 91 9.17 49.02 35.46
N ALA A 92 8.52 47.85 35.49
CA ALA A 92 7.38 47.60 36.36
C ALA A 92 7.85 47.36 37.80
N GLU A 93 7.28 48.16 38.70
CA GLU A 93 7.46 48.15 40.15
C GLU A 93 6.89 46.84 40.74
N PHE A 94 7.72 46.13 41.50
CA PHE A 94 7.42 44.80 42.03
C PHE A 94 6.36 44.87 43.14
N ALA A 95 5.11 44.60 42.79
CA ALA A 95 4.11 44.18 43.78
C ALA A 95 4.48 42.79 44.33
N PRO A 96 4.30 42.53 45.64
CA PRO A 96 4.62 41.24 46.24
C PRO A 96 3.78 40.13 45.59
N PRO A 97 4.37 38.96 45.30
CA PRO A 97 3.65 37.86 44.67
C PRO A 97 2.56 37.37 45.63
N MET A 98 1.30 37.61 45.28
CA MET A 98 0.18 36.94 45.93
C MET A 98 0.45 35.44 45.87
N ALA A 99 0.56 34.81 47.05
CA ALA A 99 0.77 33.38 47.16
C ALA A 99 -0.29 32.65 46.30
N PRO A 100 0.11 31.77 45.38
CA PRO A 100 -0.83 31.06 44.53
C PRO A 100 -1.77 30.24 45.41
N GLN A 101 -3.05 30.62 45.41
CA GLN A 101 -4.08 29.93 46.16
C GLN A 101 -4.10 28.46 45.75
N ARG A 102 -3.90 27.59 46.74
CA ARG A 102 -3.70 26.14 46.65
C ARG A 102 -5.00 25.38 46.33
N ALA A 103 -5.80 25.90 45.39
CA ALA A 103 -7.16 25.43 45.10
C ALA A 103 -7.23 24.62 43.78
N THR A 104 -6.57 23.48 43.66
CA THR A 104 -6.61 22.73 42.36
C THR A 104 -6.52 21.20 42.40
N LEU A 105 -6.42 20.55 43.57
CA LEU A 105 -6.38 19.07 43.59
C LEU A 105 -7.74 18.43 43.28
N GLY A 106 -8.82 18.93 43.91
CA GLY A 106 -10.18 18.41 43.66
C GLY A 106 -10.70 18.66 42.24
N THR A 107 -10.23 19.72 41.57
CA THR A 107 -10.62 20.02 40.18
C THR A 107 -9.97 19.08 39.18
N GLN A 108 -8.74 18.62 39.44
CA GLN A 108 -8.03 17.71 38.53
C GLN A 108 -8.64 16.31 38.52
N GLU A 109 -8.98 15.77 39.69
CA GLU A 109 -9.67 14.48 39.80
C GLU A 109 -11.03 14.52 39.10
N HIS A 110 -11.78 15.61 39.29
CA HIS A 110 -13.05 15.79 38.60
C HIS A 110 -12.89 15.80 37.07
N LEU A 111 -11.94 16.58 36.53
CA LEU A 111 -11.66 16.58 35.10
C LEU A 111 -11.24 15.19 34.57
N ALA A 112 -10.47 14.43 35.35
CA ALA A 112 -10.09 13.06 35.00
C ALA A 112 -11.29 12.10 34.98
N THR A 113 -12.23 12.23 35.92
CA THR A 113 -13.48 11.47 35.91
C THR A 113 -14.37 11.83 34.73
N THR A 114 -14.45 13.12 34.37
CA THR A 114 -15.20 13.60 33.19
C THR A 114 -14.61 13.10 31.88
N ILE A 115 -13.28 12.99 31.76
CA ILE A 115 -12.65 12.38 30.58
C ILE A 115 -13.07 10.92 30.46
N LYS A 116 -13.00 10.15 31.56
CA LYS A 116 -13.39 8.72 31.56
C LYS A 116 -14.86 8.53 31.22
N SER A 117 -15.76 9.38 31.73
CA SER A 117 -17.19 9.29 31.42
C SER A 117 -17.49 9.63 29.96
N LEU A 118 -16.84 10.65 29.39
CA LEU A 118 -16.96 10.98 27.98
C LEU A 118 -16.36 9.89 27.07
N GLU A 119 -15.24 9.28 27.45
CA GLU A 119 -14.65 8.14 26.72
C GLU A 119 -15.56 6.91 26.76
N ALA A 120 -16.23 6.65 27.90
CA ALA A 120 -17.24 5.60 28.00
C ALA A 120 -18.47 5.91 27.13
N ALA A 121 -18.96 7.16 27.14
CA ALA A 121 -20.05 7.59 26.27
C ALA A 121 -19.69 7.43 24.79
N PHE A 122 -18.48 7.83 24.37
CA PHE A 122 -18.00 7.65 23.00
C PHE A 122 -17.99 6.18 22.56
N ALA A 123 -17.63 5.26 23.45
CA ALA A 123 -17.60 3.82 23.16
C ALA A 123 -19.00 3.21 22.96
N VAL A 124 -20.04 3.79 23.58
CA VAL A 124 -21.43 3.34 23.44
C VAL A 124 -22.06 3.84 22.12
N VAL A 125 -21.57 4.95 21.56
CA VAL A 125 -22.10 5.50 20.30
C VAL A 125 -21.69 4.61 19.11
N PRO A 126 -22.66 4.03 18.37
CA PRO A 126 -22.38 3.19 17.20
C PRO A 126 -21.57 3.91 16.13
N GLN A 127 -20.89 3.13 15.28
CA GLN A 127 -20.23 3.66 14.08
C GLN A 127 -21.26 3.79 12.96
N GLY A 128 -21.28 4.93 12.27
CA GLY A 128 -22.15 5.18 11.13
C GLY A 128 -22.36 6.68 10.89
N ASP A 129 -22.58 7.06 9.63
CA ASP A 129 -22.67 8.46 9.19
C ASP A 129 -23.71 9.28 9.97
N SER A 130 -24.79 8.64 10.45
CA SER A 130 -25.84 9.27 11.25
C SER A 130 -25.39 9.68 12.66
N PHE A 131 -24.30 9.10 13.18
CA PHE A 131 -23.77 9.37 14.53
C PHE A 131 -22.44 10.12 14.53
N ASP A 132 -21.85 10.38 13.35
CA ASP A 132 -20.55 11.04 13.24
C ASP A 132 -20.54 12.44 13.85
N SER A 133 -21.64 13.19 13.73
CA SER A 133 -21.78 14.50 14.37
C SER A 133 -21.65 14.41 15.89
N ILE A 134 -22.34 13.44 16.52
CA ILE A 134 -22.31 13.21 17.97
C ILE A 134 -20.93 12.71 18.41
N ARG A 135 -20.33 11.78 17.65
CA ARG A 135 -18.98 11.26 17.91
C ARG A 135 -17.93 12.38 17.83
N LYS A 136 -18.05 13.27 16.86
CA LYS A 136 -17.19 14.45 16.73
C LYS A 136 -17.38 15.40 17.91
N GLU A 137 -18.62 15.70 18.31
CA GLU A 137 -18.91 16.55 19.47
C GLU A 137 -18.30 15.98 20.77
N ILE A 138 -18.46 14.68 21.03
CA ILE A 138 -17.87 14.02 22.19
C ILE A 138 -16.34 14.08 22.11
N THR A 139 -15.75 13.89 20.94
CA THR A 139 -14.30 13.98 20.72
C THR A 139 -13.76 15.39 20.99
N ASP A 140 -14.50 16.41 20.54
CA ASP A 140 -14.16 17.82 20.77
C ASP A 140 -14.24 18.16 22.27
N LYS A 141 -15.27 17.67 22.98
CA LYS A 141 -15.39 17.80 24.44
C LYS A 141 -14.25 17.10 25.19
N ILE A 142 -13.90 15.86 24.81
CA ILE A 142 -12.75 15.14 25.38
C ILE A 142 -11.47 15.96 25.17
N SER A 143 -11.26 16.48 23.97
CA SER A 143 -10.09 17.30 23.63
C SER A 143 -10.04 18.61 24.40
N PHE A 144 -11.18 19.26 24.60
CA PHE A 144 -11.31 20.44 25.45
C PHE A 144 -10.93 20.13 26.91
N VAL A 145 -11.53 19.11 27.52
CA VAL A 145 -11.24 18.74 28.92
C VAL A 145 -9.77 18.32 29.09
N LYS A 146 -9.19 17.58 28.14
CA LYS A 146 -7.75 17.23 28.13
C LYS A 146 -6.85 18.48 28.09
N ARG A 147 -7.25 19.52 27.34
CA ARG A 147 -6.55 20.81 27.33
C ARG A 147 -6.65 21.50 28.68
N SER A 148 -7.83 21.54 29.30
CA SER A 148 -8.02 22.12 30.64
C SER A 148 -7.16 21.42 31.70
N VAL A 149 -7.06 20.09 31.66
CA VAL A 149 -6.16 19.30 32.54
C VAL A 149 -4.68 19.63 32.31
N THR A 150 -4.31 19.95 31.07
CA THR A 150 -2.92 20.33 30.77
C THR A 150 -2.61 21.74 31.25
N GLN A 151 -3.56 22.67 31.07
CA GLN A 151 -3.46 24.06 31.50
C GLN A 151 -3.46 24.23 33.02
N SER A 152 -4.10 23.32 33.76
CA SER A 152 -4.12 23.36 35.23
C SER A 152 -2.81 22.92 35.89
N LYS A 153 -1.86 22.35 35.14
CA LYS A 153 -0.54 21.97 35.65
C LYS A 153 0.32 23.21 35.91
N PRO A 154 1.25 23.18 36.88
CA PRO A 154 2.20 24.28 37.05
C PRO A 154 3.05 24.46 35.77
N VAL A 155 3.40 25.71 35.46
CA VAL A 155 4.10 26.08 34.21
C VAL A 155 5.37 25.27 33.99
N GLY A 156 6.16 24.98 35.04
CA GLY A 156 7.35 24.13 34.93
C GLY A 156 7.05 22.73 34.39
N ALA A 157 6.01 22.07 34.91
CA ALA A 157 5.60 20.74 34.43
C ALA A 157 5.06 20.78 32.99
N GLN A 158 4.42 21.88 32.59
CA GLN A 158 4.01 22.08 31.19
C GLN A 158 5.22 22.20 30.26
N LEU A 159 6.23 22.97 30.65
CA LEU A 159 7.47 23.15 29.89
C LEU A 159 8.22 21.82 29.70
N ASP A 160 8.37 21.02 30.77
CA ASP A 160 9.05 19.72 30.69
C ASP A 160 8.29 18.72 29.81
N SER A 161 6.96 18.74 29.87
CA SER A 161 6.11 17.95 28.98
C SER A 161 6.28 18.36 27.52
N CYS A 162 6.32 19.66 27.23
CA CYS A 162 6.56 20.20 25.88
C CYS A 162 7.95 19.85 25.36
N ARG A 163 9.00 19.99 26.18
CA ARG A 163 10.37 19.59 25.83
C ARG A 163 10.46 18.11 25.49
N SER A 164 9.87 17.26 26.33
CA SER A 164 9.80 15.81 26.09
C SER A 164 9.03 15.48 24.81
N ALA A 165 7.93 16.19 24.53
CA ALA A 165 7.16 16.00 23.30
C ALA A 165 7.94 16.41 22.05
N ALA A 166 8.65 17.54 22.11
CA ALA A 166 9.53 18.02 21.04
C ALA A 166 10.67 17.03 20.77
N GLN A 167 11.33 16.52 21.82
CA GLN A 167 12.38 15.50 21.67
C GLN A 167 11.87 14.21 21.01
N ARG A 168 10.68 13.73 21.40
CA ARG A 168 10.05 12.58 20.72
C ARG A 168 9.71 12.88 19.27
N ALA A 169 9.30 14.11 18.95
CA ALA A 169 9.01 14.53 17.58
C ALA A 169 10.29 14.55 16.73
N GLU A 170 11.40 15.07 17.26
CA GLU A 170 12.68 15.08 16.57
C GLU A 170 13.22 13.65 16.34
N SER A 171 13.08 12.77 17.33
CA SER A 171 13.43 11.36 17.15
C SER A 171 12.58 10.67 16.06
N ARG A 172 11.27 10.95 15.99
CA ARG A 172 10.42 10.43 14.90
C ARG A 172 10.84 10.97 13.54
N LYS A 173 11.21 12.25 13.46
CA LYS A 173 11.71 12.88 12.24
C LYS A 173 13.02 12.23 11.78
N ALA A 174 14.00 12.08 12.67
CA ALA A 174 15.27 11.43 12.35
C ALA A 174 15.07 9.97 11.87
N ASN A 175 14.18 9.21 12.52
CA ASN A 175 13.85 7.86 12.08
C ASN A 175 13.17 7.83 10.71
N ALA A 176 12.28 8.79 10.42
CA ALA A 176 11.64 8.89 9.12
C ALA A 176 12.64 9.28 8.02
N GLU A 177 13.59 10.19 8.31
CA GLU A 177 14.67 10.56 7.40
C GLU A 177 15.58 9.36 7.09
N ALA A 178 15.94 8.58 8.10
CA ALA A 178 16.70 7.34 7.92
C ALA A 178 15.95 6.30 7.07
N ALA A 179 14.63 6.16 7.27
CA ALA A 179 13.79 5.28 6.46
C ALA A 179 13.69 5.73 4.99
N ILE A 180 13.60 7.04 4.75
CA ILE A 180 13.60 7.61 3.39
C ILE A 180 14.95 7.33 2.71
N ALA A 181 16.07 7.55 3.40
CA ALA A 181 17.40 7.27 2.86
C ALA A 181 17.57 5.78 2.51
N ALA A 182 17.08 4.88 3.37
CA ALA A 182 17.10 3.44 3.09
C ALA A 182 16.24 3.06 1.87
N ALA A 183 15.05 3.65 1.75
CA ALA A 183 14.17 3.42 0.60
C ALA A 183 14.77 3.95 -0.72
N GLN A 184 15.46 5.10 -0.68
CA GLN A 184 16.17 5.65 -1.84
C GLN A 184 17.29 4.70 -2.30
N LYS A 185 18.08 4.19 -1.36
CA LYS A 185 19.14 3.22 -1.68
C LYS A 185 18.58 1.95 -2.33
N GLN A 186 17.48 1.41 -1.80
CA GLN A 186 16.83 0.23 -2.38
C GLN A 186 16.29 0.48 -3.80
N TRP A 187 15.80 1.70 -4.06
CA TRP A 187 15.36 2.08 -5.39
C TRP A 187 16.54 2.17 -6.38
N GLU A 188 17.66 2.76 -5.97
CA GLU A 188 18.89 2.82 -6.78
C GLU A 188 19.45 1.42 -7.10
N GLU A 189 19.44 0.51 -6.11
CA GLU A 189 19.82 -0.89 -6.30
C GLU A 189 18.89 -1.61 -7.30
N ALA A 190 17.57 -1.42 -7.18
CA ALA A 190 16.59 -2.00 -8.09
C ALA A 190 16.71 -1.45 -9.52
N GLU A 191 17.01 -0.16 -9.69
CA GLU A 191 17.23 0.46 -11.00
C GLU A 191 18.50 -0.10 -11.67
N ALA A 192 19.57 -0.29 -10.90
CA ALA A 192 20.80 -0.91 -11.39
C ALA A 192 20.56 -2.37 -11.84
N ASP A 193 19.77 -3.13 -11.06
CA ASP A 193 19.36 -4.48 -11.43
C ASP A 193 18.49 -4.51 -12.68
N HIS A 194 17.54 -3.57 -12.81
CA HIS A 194 16.71 -3.44 -14.01
C HIS A 194 17.59 -3.18 -15.25
N MET A 195 18.52 -2.24 -15.18
CA MET A 195 19.46 -1.95 -16.28
C MET A 195 20.32 -3.17 -16.65
N ARG A 196 20.80 -3.93 -15.65
CA ARG A 196 21.54 -5.17 -15.87
C ARG A 196 20.70 -6.20 -16.63
N LEU A 197 19.45 -6.42 -16.21
CA LEU A 197 18.53 -7.36 -16.86
C LEU A 197 18.16 -6.93 -18.28
N VAL A 198 17.98 -5.63 -18.52
CA VAL A 198 17.74 -5.10 -19.88
C VAL A 198 18.93 -5.41 -20.80
N ILE A 199 20.16 -5.24 -20.31
CA ILE A 199 21.37 -5.59 -21.07
C ILE A 199 21.41 -7.10 -21.35
N GLU A 200 21.21 -7.93 -20.32
CA GLU A 200 21.21 -9.40 -20.47
C GLU A 200 20.14 -9.87 -21.46
N LEU A 201 18.94 -9.29 -21.40
CA LEU A 201 17.86 -9.57 -22.33
C LEU A 201 18.28 -9.21 -23.77
N SER A 202 18.86 -8.02 -23.98
CA SER A 202 19.33 -7.62 -25.32
C SER A 202 20.43 -8.54 -25.86
N GLN A 203 21.29 -9.08 -24.98
CA GLN A 203 22.31 -10.05 -25.35
C GLN A 203 21.69 -11.39 -25.75
N LEU A 204 20.70 -11.88 -25.00
CA LEU A 204 19.98 -13.12 -25.34
C LEU A 204 19.21 -12.97 -26.65
N GLU A 205 18.54 -11.83 -26.86
CA GLU A 205 17.85 -11.54 -28.13
C GLU A 205 18.82 -11.56 -29.31
N SER A 206 20.03 -11.00 -29.15
CA SER A 206 21.06 -11.03 -30.19
C SER A 206 21.60 -12.43 -30.50
N GLN A 207 21.57 -13.37 -29.55
CA GLN A 207 21.96 -14.77 -29.76
C GLN A 207 20.85 -15.58 -30.45
N VAL A 208 19.59 -15.23 -30.20
CA VAL A 208 18.43 -15.90 -30.81
C VAL A 208 18.20 -15.42 -32.26
N ALA A 209 18.41 -14.13 -32.54
CA ALA A 209 18.18 -13.55 -33.87
C ALA A 209 18.87 -14.29 -35.05
N PRO A 210 20.16 -14.67 -35.00
CA PRO A 210 20.80 -15.40 -36.10
C PRO A 210 20.44 -16.89 -36.15
N SER A 211 19.80 -17.42 -35.10
CA SER A 211 19.50 -18.84 -34.93
C SER A 211 18.09 -19.22 -35.39
N GLN A 212 17.26 -18.27 -35.85
CA GLN A 212 16.02 -18.65 -36.52
C GLN A 212 16.38 -19.33 -37.84
N PRO A 213 16.16 -20.65 -37.98
CA PRO A 213 16.28 -21.27 -39.29
C PRO A 213 15.27 -20.55 -40.17
N THR A 214 15.76 -19.94 -41.24
CA THR A 214 14.91 -19.51 -42.35
C THR A 214 14.23 -20.77 -42.86
N LEU A 215 13.02 -21.03 -42.36
CA LEU A 215 12.17 -22.09 -42.88
C LEU A 215 12.08 -21.80 -44.38
N PRO A 216 12.46 -22.74 -45.25
CA PRO A 216 12.33 -22.54 -46.69
C PRO A 216 10.85 -22.21 -46.95
N ALA A 217 10.60 -21.25 -47.85
CA ALA A 217 9.25 -20.74 -48.13
C ALA A 217 8.23 -21.85 -48.46
N ASN A 218 8.72 -23.03 -48.83
CA ASN A 218 7.94 -24.18 -49.24
C ASN A 218 7.88 -25.29 -48.18
N SER A 219 8.26 -25.04 -46.93
CA SER A 219 8.34 -26.07 -45.87
C SER A 219 6.99 -26.73 -45.55
N VAL A 220 5.91 -25.93 -45.55
CA VAL A 220 4.54 -26.44 -45.37
C VAL A 220 4.11 -27.26 -46.57
N GLU A 221 4.41 -26.81 -47.79
CA GLU A 221 4.09 -27.54 -49.02
C GLU A 221 4.85 -28.86 -49.12
N THR A 222 6.15 -28.88 -48.76
CA THR A 222 6.94 -30.11 -48.74
C THR A 222 6.43 -31.09 -47.70
N MET A 223 5.99 -30.61 -46.53
CA MET A 223 5.36 -31.46 -45.52
C MET A 223 4.03 -32.04 -46.01
N VAL A 224 3.18 -31.23 -46.64
CA VAL A 224 1.92 -31.68 -47.24
C VAL A 224 2.17 -32.74 -48.32
N SER A 225 3.13 -32.51 -49.22
CA SER A 225 3.50 -33.49 -50.25
C SER A 225 4.03 -34.80 -49.63
N ALA A 226 4.89 -34.73 -48.63
CA ALA A 226 5.42 -35.90 -47.95
C ALA A 226 4.31 -36.73 -47.27
N LEU A 227 3.41 -36.07 -46.55
CA LEU A 227 2.27 -36.73 -45.90
C LEU A 227 1.30 -37.35 -46.92
N THR A 228 1.07 -36.67 -48.04
CA THR A 228 0.21 -37.19 -49.13
C THR A 228 0.81 -38.44 -49.77
N ASN A 229 2.14 -38.48 -49.95
CA ASN A 229 2.84 -39.66 -50.47
C ASN A 229 2.75 -40.85 -49.50
N VAL A 230 2.86 -40.61 -48.18
CA VAL A 230 2.70 -41.67 -47.17
C VAL A 230 1.29 -42.27 -47.22
N LEU A 231 0.24 -41.45 -47.38
CA LEU A 231 -1.11 -41.97 -47.57
C LEU A 231 -1.28 -42.76 -48.87
N ALA A 232 -0.67 -42.29 -49.96
CA ALA A 232 -0.70 -43.00 -51.23
C ALA A 232 -0.04 -44.39 -51.11
N ASP A 233 1.11 -44.46 -50.44
CA ASP A 233 1.81 -45.71 -50.15
C ASP A 233 0.97 -46.63 -49.25
N MET A 234 0.36 -46.10 -48.18
CA MET A 234 -0.55 -46.86 -47.30
C MET A 234 -1.75 -47.43 -48.08
N LYS A 235 -2.34 -46.66 -48.99
CA LYS A 235 -3.46 -47.10 -49.84
C LYS A 235 -3.08 -48.17 -50.85
N SER A 236 -1.84 -48.14 -51.34
CA SER A 236 -1.33 -49.14 -52.29
C SER A 236 -0.97 -50.48 -51.63
N SER A 237 -0.77 -50.48 -50.31
CA SER A 237 -0.40 -51.67 -49.55
C SER A 237 -1.61 -52.53 -49.22
N ALA A 238 -1.66 -53.74 -49.77
CA ALA A 238 -2.69 -54.73 -49.46
C ALA A 238 -2.65 -55.23 -48.00
N ALA A 239 -1.59 -54.91 -47.25
CA ALA A 239 -1.41 -55.34 -45.86
C ALA A 239 -2.06 -54.39 -44.83
N VAL A 240 -2.53 -53.20 -45.24
CA VAL A 240 -3.12 -52.21 -44.33
C VAL A 240 -4.64 -52.31 -44.40
N SER A 241 -5.30 -52.39 -43.24
CA SER A 241 -6.77 -52.42 -43.20
C SER A 241 -7.35 -51.07 -43.66
N PRO A 242 -8.49 -51.08 -44.37
CA PRO A 242 -9.12 -49.83 -44.86
C PRO A 242 -9.54 -48.89 -43.72
N GLU A 243 -9.83 -49.44 -42.53
CA GLU A 243 -10.20 -48.68 -41.34
C GLU A 243 -9.02 -47.84 -40.81
N LEU A 244 -7.80 -48.41 -40.80
CA LEU A 244 -6.59 -47.68 -40.40
C LEU A 244 -6.21 -46.59 -41.40
N ILE A 245 -6.52 -46.78 -42.69
CA ILE A 245 -6.31 -45.75 -43.72
C ILE A 245 -7.25 -44.56 -43.47
N ALA A 246 -8.53 -44.81 -43.18
CA ALA A 246 -9.50 -43.76 -42.88
C ALA A 246 -9.13 -42.96 -41.62
N ASP A 247 -8.65 -43.64 -40.57
CA ASP A 247 -8.17 -42.97 -39.35
C ASP A 247 -6.91 -42.13 -39.61
N ALA A 248 -5.98 -42.63 -40.42
CA ALA A 248 -4.78 -41.89 -40.80
C ALA A 248 -5.11 -40.64 -41.62
N GLU A 249 -6.07 -40.73 -42.55
CA GLU A 249 -6.57 -39.58 -43.32
C GLU A 249 -7.18 -38.51 -42.42
N ASN A 250 -8.03 -38.91 -41.47
CA ASN A 250 -8.66 -37.98 -40.52
C ASN A 250 -7.62 -37.28 -39.63
N HIS A 251 -6.65 -38.02 -39.09
CA HIS A 251 -5.59 -37.45 -38.26
C HIS A 251 -4.69 -36.50 -39.06
N MET A 252 -4.34 -36.86 -40.30
CA MET A 252 -3.56 -35.97 -41.17
C MET A 252 -4.32 -34.71 -41.54
N ALA A 253 -5.61 -34.81 -41.86
CA ALA A 253 -6.44 -33.64 -42.17
C ALA A 253 -6.51 -32.68 -40.97
N LEU A 254 -6.66 -33.23 -39.75
CA LEU A 254 -6.66 -32.45 -38.52
C LEU A 254 -5.30 -31.78 -38.28
N LEU A 255 -4.19 -32.51 -38.47
CA LEU A 255 -2.83 -31.98 -38.30
C LEU A 255 -2.54 -30.86 -39.31
N LEU A 256 -2.88 -31.06 -40.59
CA LEU A 256 -2.70 -30.06 -41.64
C LEU A 256 -3.54 -28.80 -41.38
N SER A 257 -4.79 -28.97 -40.95
CA SER A 257 -5.64 -27.84 -40.56
C SER A 257 -5.04 -27.05 -39.40
N GLY A 258 -4.50 -27.72 -38.38
CA GLY A 258 -3.82 -27.07 -37.26
C GLY A 258 -2.56 -26.31 -37.69
N ILE A 259 -1.73 -26.90 -38.55
CA ILE A 259 -0.51 -26.26 -39.07
C ILE A 259 -0.86 -25.03 -39.91
N GLN A 260 -1.87 -25.12 -40.78
CA GLN A 260 -2.34 -24.00 -41.60
C GLN A 260 -2.88 -22.85 -40.74
N GLU A 261 -3.61 -23.17 -39.68
CA GLU A 261 -4.13 -22.15 -38.75
C GLU A 261 -3.00 -21.45 -37.99
N ILE A 262 -2.01 -22.20 -37.50
CA ILE A 262 -0.82 -21.62 -36.85
C ILE A 262 -0.04 -20.75 -37.85
N ALA A 263 0.14 -21.20 -39.10
CA ALA A 263 0.81 -20.43 -40.14
C ALA A 263 0.06 -19.14 -40.47
N ARG A 264 -1.28 -19.20 -40.57
CA ARG A 264 -2.15 -18.04 -40.77
C ARG A 264 -2.02 -17.05 -39.61
N MET A 265 -2.07 -17.54 -38.37
CA MET A 265 -1.86 -16.71 -37.18
C MET A 265 -0.48 -16.05 -37.19
N ALA A 266 0.58 -16.81 -37.46
CA ALA A 266 1.94 -16.30 -37.56
C ALA A 266 2.07 -15.20 -38.63
N GLN A 267 1.47 -15.39 -39.82
CA GLN A 267 1.45 -14.38 -40.88
C GLN A 267 0.69 -13.11 -40.46
N THR A 268 -0.47 -13.24 -39.81
CA THR A 268 -1.22 -12.07 -39.33
C THR A 268 -0.45 -11.29 -38.26
N THR A 269 0.29 -12.00 -37.40
CA THR A 269 1.10 -11.40 -36.34
C THR A 269 2.35 -10.72 -36.93
N ALA A 270 3.00 -11.37 -37.91
CA ALA A 270 4.14 -10.80 -38.63
C ALA A 270 3.73 -9.56 -39.45
N ALA A 271 2.57 -9.58 -40.10
CA ALA A 271 2.04 -8.43 -40.83
C ALA A 271 1.69 -7.26 -39.90
N ALA A 272 1.17 -7.55 -38.69
CA ALA A 272 0.92 -6.52 -37.68
C ALA A 272 2.23 -5.91 -37.11
N GLN A 273 3.29 -6.70 -36.99
CA GLN A 273 4.61 -6.25 -36.53
C GLN A 273 5.41 -5.52 -37.63
N ALA A 274 5.25 -5.90 -38.90
CA ALA A 274 5.87 -5.27 -40.06
C ALA A 274 5.17 -3.97 -40.50
N ALA A 275 4.19 -3.48 -39.74
CA ALA A 275 3.63 -2.14 -39.90
C ALA A 275 4.23 -1.15 -38.88
N PRO A 276 5.51 -0.74 -38.99
CA PRO A 276 6.03 0.35 -38.20
C PRO A 276 5.58 1.69 -38.81
N GLY A 277 4.80 2.46 -38.06
CA GLY A 277 5.03 3.91 -37.98
C GLY A 277 4.61 4.82 -39.15
N ALA A 278 3.45 4.63 -39.77
CA ALA A 278 2.85 5.67 -40.64
C ALA A 278 1.81 6.56 -39.91
N ALA A 279 1.85 6.61 -38.58
CA ALA A 279 1.05 7.54 -37.78
C ALA A 279 1.93 8.49 -36.96
N THR A 280 2.90 9.12 -37.63
CA THR A 280 3.47 10.38 -37.16
C THR A 280 2.45 11.51 -37.36
N THR A 281 1.91 11.98 -36.24
CA THR A 281 1.87 13.41 -35.89
C THR A 281 1.08 14.33 -36.83
N GLY A 282 -0.24 14.17 -36.85
CA GLY A 282 -1.15 15.29 -37.11
C GLY A 282 -1.42 16.04 -35.81
N CYS A 283 -0.56 17.00 -35.46
CA CYS A 283 -0.88 17.99 -34.43
C CYS A 283 -1.91 18.96 -35.04
N PRO A 284 -3.14 19.10 -34.50
CA PRO A 284 -3.98 20.22 -34.90
C PRO A 284 -3.34 21.49 -34.37
N ASP A 285 -2.95 22.35 -35.31
CA ASP A 285 -2.52 23.72 -35.13
C ASP A 285 -3.65 24.53 -34.49
N ALA A 286 -3.71 24.47 -33.15
CA ALA A 286 -4.58 25.29 -32.33
C ALA A 286 -3.70 26.22 -31.51
N LEU A 287 -3.51 27.41 -32.07
CA LEU A 287 -3.09 28.64 -31.40
C LEU A 287 -3.72 28.74 -30.00
N MET A 288 -2.92 28.48 -28.98
CA MET A 288 -3.17 28.98 -27.63
C MET A 288 -1.86 29.59 -27.14
N GLU A 289 -1.75 30.90 -27.35
CA GLU A 289 -0.76 31.74 -26.68
C GLU A 289 -0.90 31.52 -25.17
N SER A 290 0.08 30.88 -24.55
CA SER A 290 0.21 30.84 -23.10
C SER A 290 1.66 31.05 -22.71
N GLU A 291 1.88 32.12 -21.96
CA GLU A 291 3.18 32.56 -21.41
C GLU A 291 3.79 31.53 -20.43
N ASP A 292 3.11 30.42 -20.17
CA ASP A 292 3.50 29.36 -19.23
C ASP A 292 4.50 28.34 -19.80
N ALA A 293 4.67 28.25 -21.13
CA ALA A 293 5.66 27.36 -21.74
C ALA A 293 7.11 27.79 -21.42
N ASN A 294 7.33 29.07 -21.12
CA ASN A 294 8.66 29.60 -20.80
C ASN A 294 9.12 29.23 -19.38
N ALA A 295 8.18 28.96 -18.45
CA ALA A 295 8.51 28.53 -17.09
C ALA A 295 8.97 27.06 -17.01
N ALA A 296 8.41 26.18 -17.86
CA ALA A 296 8.80 24.77 -17.92
C ALA A 296 10.16 24.56 -18.63
N LEU A 297 10.47 25.38 -19.64
CA LEU A 297 11.77 25.42 -20.30
C LEU A 297 12.88 26.00 -19.39
N ALA A 298 12.57 27.05 -18.62
CA ALA A 298 13.51 27.60 -17.63
C ALA A 298 13.84 26.61 -16.49
N ALA A 299 12.86 25.81 -16.05
CA ALA A 299 13.08 24.77 -15.04
C ALA A 299 13.94 23.61 -15.56
N SER A 300 13.84 23.28 -16.85
CA SER A 300 14.65 22.25 -17.49
C SER A 300 16.09 22.72 -17.76
N ALA A 301 16.28 24.01 -18.09
CA ALA A 301 17.60 24.61 -18.27
C ALA A 301 18.43 24.71 -16.96
N LEU A 302 17.77 24.85 -15.82
CA LEU A 302 18.42 24.82 -14.49
C LEU A 302 18.97 23.44 -14.10
N ILE A 303 18.45 22.34 -14.69
CA ILE A 303 18.94 20.99 -14.42
C ILE A 303 20.24 20.69 -15.20
N LEU A 304 20.45 21.35 -16.35
CA LEU A 304 21.62 21.13 -17.22
C LEU A 304 22.80 22.09 -16.96
N THR A 305 22.64 23.12 -16.12
CA THR A 305 23.68 24.13 -15.84
C THR A 305 24.28 24.03 -14.43
N SER A 306 23.82 23.09 -13.59
CA SER A 306 24.44 22.84 -12.28
C SER A 306 25.60 21.85 -12.44
N THR A 307 26.81 22.39 -12.50
CA THR A 307 28.07 21.62 -12.51
C THR A 307 28.55 21.23 -11.11
N ASP A 308 27.71 21.40 -10.08
CA ASP A 308 28.07 21.10 -8.70
C ASP A 308 27.41 19.78 -8.24
N PRO A 309 28.15 18.66 -8.20
CA PRO A 309 27.60 17.33 -7.92
C PRO A 309 27.09 17.14 -6.47
N TYR A 310 27.16 18.16 -5.61
CA TYR A 310 26.79 18.08 -4.19
C TYR A 310 25.69 19.01 -3.70
N ASP A 311 24.96 19.74 -4.58
CA ASP A 311 23.80 20.53 -4.13
C ASP A 311 22.46 19.78 -4.30
N PRO A 312 21.83 19.27 -3.20
CA PRO A 312 20.55 18.57 -3.27
C PRO A 312 19.32 19.50 -3.39
N GLN A 313 19.50 20.83 -3.32
CA GLN A 313 18.40 21.79 -3.40
C GLN A 313 17.67 21.79 -4.74
N PRO A 314 18.32 21.89 -5.92
CA PRO A 314 17.62 22.02 -7.20
C PRO A 314 16.73 20.80 -7.53
N ARG A 315 17.15 19.59 -7.16
CA ARG A 315 16.33 18.38 -7.33
C ARG A 315 15.08 18.38 -6.44
N ARG A 316 15.19 18.87 -5.20
CA ARG A 316 14.04 18.96 -4.28
C ARG A 316 13.01 20.00 -4.72
N THR A 317 13.43 21.12 -5.29
CA THR A 317 12.51 22.13 -5.86
C THR A 317 11.83 21.62 -7.12
N ALA A 318 12.54 20.93 -8.01
CA ALA A 318 11.97 20.34 -9.22
C ALA A 318 10.91 19.26 -8.92
N ILE A 319 11.18 18.36 -7.97
CA ILE A 319 10.22 17.32 -7.55
C ILE A 319 8.97 17.96 -6.90
N ARG A 320 9.16 18.98 -6.04
CA ARG A 320 8.02 19.71 -5.44
C ARG A 320 7.18 20.45 -6.48
N ALA A 321 7.79 21.01 -7.52
CA ALA A 321 7.09 21.67 -8.60
C ALA A 321 6.25 20.66 -9.41
N LYS A 322 6.83 19.49 -9.74
CA LYS A 322 6.14 18.41 -10.47
C LYS A 322 4.95 17.82 -9.70
N ILE A 323 5.10 17.56 -8.40
CA ILE A 323 3.99 17.09 -7.54
C ILE A 323 2.87 18.14 -7.47
N ARG A 324 3.22 19.43 -7.51
CA ARG A 324 2.24 20.54 -7.46
C ARG A 324 1.53 20.75 -8.80
N SER A 325 2.15 20.43 -9.94
CA SER A 325 1.48 20.47 -11.26
C SER A 325 0.56 19.28 -11.46
N GLU A 326 0.98 18.07 -11.07
CA GLU A 326 0.15 16.85 -11.16
C GLU A 326 -1.12 16.92 -10.30
N ARG A 327 -1.05 17.57 -9.13
CA ARG A 327 -2.24 17.80 -8.28
C ARG A 327 -3.24 18.81 -8.84
N ARG A 328 -2.85 19.71 -9.76
CA ARG A 328 -3.77 20.69 -10.37
C ARG A 328 -4.53 20.14 -11.58
N GLY A 329 -4.09 19.03 -12.17
CA GLY A 329 -4.78 18.38 -13.28
C GLY A 329 -5.94 17.46 -12.87
N PHE A 330 -6.15 17.22 -11.57
CA PHE A 330 -7.06 16.16 -11.08
C PHE A 330 -8.39 16.66 -10.49
N THR A 331 -8.94 17.76 -11.02
CA THR A 331 -10.30 18.21 -10.69
C THR A 331 -11.17 18.26 -11.93
N ALA A 332 -11.89 17.16 -12.20
CA ALA A 332 -13.09 17.13 -13.05
C ALA A 332 -14.11 16.12 -12.47
N PRO A 333 -15.43 16.36 -12.66
CA PRO A 333 -16.48 15.84 -11.77
C PRO A 333 -17.01 14.48 -12.23
N CYS A 334 -17.00 13.50 -11.33
CA CYS A 334 -17.62 12.19 -11.55
C CYS A 334 -18.93 12.08 -10.77
N HIS A 335 -20.00 12.73 -11.25
CA HIS A 335 -21.33 12.57 -10.65
C HIS A 335 -22.48 12.84 -11.63
N GLN A 336 -22.66 12.01 -12.67
CA GLN A 336 -23.98 11.79 -13.31
C GLN A 336 -23.86 10.76 -14.44
N GLN A 337 -24.26 9.51 -14.18
CA GLN A 337 -24.95 8.60 -15.12
C GLN A 337 -24.91 7.18 -14.57
N PHE A 338 -25.89 6.81 -13.74
CA PHE A 338 -26.34 5.42 -13.61
C PHE A 338 -27.74 5.43 -12.98
N GLN A 339 -28.74 5.79 -13.79
CA GLN A 339 -30.12 5.37 -13.55
C GLN A 339 -30.73 4.88 -14.87
N HIS A 340 -31.47 3.77 -14.77
CA HIS A 340 -32.20 3.04 -15.81
C HIS A 340 -31.42 2.05 -16.69
N VAL A 341 -31.33 0.78 -16.24
CA VAL A 341 -31.79 -0.41 -16.99
C VAL A 341 -31.97 -1.58 -16.02
N ARG A 342 -33.18 -1.83 -15.51
CA ARG A 342 -33.63 -3.16 -15.04
C ARG A 342 -35.14 -3.28 -15.22
N ASN A 343 -35.55 -3.94 -16.30
CA ASN A 343 -36.82 -4.65 -16.41
C ASN A 343 -36.59 -5.82 -17.39
N ARG A 344 -36.61 -7.05 -16.87
CA ARG A 344 -36.67 -8.29 -17.65
C ARG A 344 -37.90 -9.04 -17.16
N PRO A 345 -38.88 -9.38 -18.02
CA PRO A 345 -39.98 -10.23 -17.62
C PRO A 345 -39.53 -11.71 -17.61
N THR A 346 -39.89 -12.41 -16.55
CA THR A 346 -39.90 -13.87 -16.46
C THR A 346 -41.09 -14.41 -17.27
N ALA A 347 -40.81 -15.30 -18.21
CA ALA A 347 -41.83 -16.11 -18.87
C ALA A 347 -42.21 -17.30 -17.97
N VAL A 348 -43.51 -17.54 -17.85
CA VAL A 348 -44.15 -18.82 -17.52
C VAL A 348 -45.12 -19.11 -18.64
#